data_AF-A0A7C7M3F1-F1
#
_entry.id   AF-A0A7C7M3F1-F1
#
_cell.length_a   1.000
_cell.length_b   1.000
_cell.length_c   1.000
_cell.angle_alpha   90.00
_cell.angle_beta   90.00
_cell.angle_gamma   90.00
#
_symmetry.space_group_name_H-M   'P 1'
#
loop_
_entity.id
_entity.type
_entity.pdbx_description
1 polymer ?
#
loop_
_entity_poly.entity_id
_entity_poly.type
_entity_poly.pdbx_seq_one_letter_code
_entity_poly.pdbx_strand_id
1 'polypeptide(L)'
;MSQIPDDAIKCLDKGFVRLVDSMGGDDAIVQAARVSYGKGTSKVSQDRGLIRYLMRHRHTTPFEMVEFKFHCKMPIFVARQWVRHRTANINEYSLRYSEARDEFYYPDPEHIQFQSSLNKQGRTGEVPEELKKKVQDYFKEISHRSFEIYSELNEAGVARELARAVLPVNLYTEWYWKNDLHNLLHFIGLRSDSHAQYEIRVYSDAMAESVKAVAPFAWEAYQDYVVSGLRFSRIEQSLLEQNLPARVIEDILEDLAYQITATLHKNKPRDENGLYSLYQKQGGSDSEDDFKLKWDSGEIETGNVRELREFKEKLISLKK
;
A
#
# COMPACT_ATOMS: atom_id res chain seq x y z
N MET A 1 -21.91 10.99 21.30
CA MET A 1 -20.89 10.44 20.37
C MET A 1 -20.71 8.98 20.70
N SER A 2 -20.75 8.09 19.72
CA SER A 2 -20.35 6.69 19.92
C SER A 2 -18.88 6.65 20.34
N GLN A 3 -18.55 5.90 21.39
CA GLN A 3 -17.14 5.65 21.72
C GLN A 3 -16.44 4.93 20.55
N ILE A 4 -15.23 5.38 20.23
CA ILE A 4 -14.35 4.65 19.32
C ILE A 4 -13.87 3.41 20.06
N PRO A 5 -13.94 2.21 19.46
CA PRO A 5 -13.43 0.99 20.11
C PRO A 5 -11.94 1.10 20.44
N ASP A 6 -11.51 0.53 21.57
CA ASP A 6 -10.13 0.62 22.05
C ASP A 6 -9.11 -0.06 21.11
N ASP A 7 -9.54 -1.06 20.35
CA ASP A 7 -8.77 -1.79 19.35
C ASP A 7 -8.81 -1.16 17.95
N ALA A 8 -9.41 0.04 17.82
CA ALA A 8 -9.53 0.73 16.54
C ALA A 8 -8.50 1.85 16.36
N ILE A 9 -8.06 2.04 15.12
CA ILE A 9 -7.27 3.21 14.72
C ILE A 9 -8.24 4.34 14.42
N LYS A 10 -8.14 5.44 15.16
CA LYS A 10 -8.95 6.64 14.93
C LYS A 10 -8.63 7.26 13.56
N CYS A 11 -9.68 7.63 12.83
CA CYS A 11 -9.58 8.30 11.54
C CYS A 11 -10.42 9.59 11.54
N LEU A 12 -9.84 10.70 11.07
CA LEU A 12 -10.51 12.02 11.08
C LEU A 12 -10.96 12.42 12.50
N ASP A 13 -12.06 13.18 12.61
CA ASP A 13 -12.57 13.69 13.88
C ASP A 13 -13.33 12.62 14.70
N LYS A 14 -14.12 11.75 14.04
CA LYS A 14 -15.01 10.75 14.68
C LYS A 14 -15.01 9.36 14.04
N GLY A 15 -14.27 9.17 12.96
CA GLY A 15 -14.20 7.91 12.23
C GLY A 15 -13.17 6.95 12.81
N PHE A 16 -13.16 5.72 12.30
CA PHE A 16 -12.16 4.73 12.65
C PHE A 16 -12.06 3.60 11.62
N VAL A 17 -10.96 2.87 11.69
CA VAL A 17 -10.78 1.53 11.12
C VAL A 17 -10.46 0.56 12.25
N ARG A 18 -11.22 -0.52 12.35
CA ARG A 18 -10.98 -1.60 13.31
C ARG A 18 -10.82 -2.91 12.56
N LEU A 19 -9.69 -3.60 12.75
CA LEU A 19 -9.52 -4.96 12.25
C LEU A 19 -10.37 -5.90 13.12
N VAL A 20 -11.45 -6.42 12.55
CA VAL A 20 -12.37 -7.32 13.24
C VAL A 20 -11.81 -8.73 13.26
N ASP A 21 -11.22 -9.14 12.13
CA ASP A 21 -10.78 -10.50 11.89
C ASP A 21 -9.81 -10.53 10.71
N SER A 22 -8.91 -11.50 10.72
CA SER A 22 -8.02 -11.80 9.61
C SER A 22 -7.83 -13.31 9.50
N MET A 23 -7.81 -13.83 8.28
CA MET A 23 -7.54 -15.23 8.01
C MET A 23 -6.22 -15.36 7.24
N GLY A 24 -5.30 -16.15 7.78
CA GLY A 24 -3.99 -16.38 7.19
C GLY A 24 -2.98 -15.26 7.48
N GLY A 25 -1.94 -15.21 6.66
CA GLY A 25 -0.80 -14.31 6.75
C GLY A 25 0.24 -14.72 5.71
N ASP A 26 1.50 -14.35 5.92
CA ASP A 26 2.60 -14.74 5.01
C ASP A 26 2.72 -16.26 4.83
N ASP A 27 2.42 -17.04 5.87
CA ASP A 27 2.43 -18.50 5.85
C ASP A 27 1.35 -19.08 4.93
N ALA A 28 0.15 -18.50 4.91
CA ALA A 28 -0.94 -18.90 4.03
C ALA A 28 -0.59 -18.66 2.55
N ILE A 29 0.08 -17.54 2.24
CA ILE A 29 0.57 -17.24 0.89
C ILE A 29 1.56 -18.32 0.44
N VAL A 30 2.52 -18.65 1.31
CA VAL A 30 3.55 -19.65 1.03
C VAL A 30 2.96 -21.05 0.89
N GLN A 31 2.04 -21.43 1.77
CA GLN A 31 1.34 -22.70 1.73
C GLN A 31 0.60 -22.84 0.40
N ALA A 32 -0.21 -21.84 0.02
CA ALA A 32 -0.98 -21.82 -1.21
C ALA A 32 -0.07 -21.92 -2.45
N ALA A 33 1.02 -21.16 -2.48
CA ALA A 33 1.99 -21.22 -3.57
C ALA A 33 2.67 -22.60 -3.68
N ARG A 34 2.99 -23.24 -2.55
CA ARG A 34 3.68 -24.55 -2.51
C ARG A 34 2.81 -25.74 -2.86
N VAL A 35 1.48 -25.65 -2.76
CA VAL A 35 0.59 -26.70 -3.28
C VAL A 35 0.87 -26.95 -4.77
N SER A 36 1.23 -25.90 -5.51
CA SER A 36 1.66 -25.99 -6.91
C SER A 36 3.03 -26.67 -7.12
N TYR A 37 3.87 -26.78 -6.08
CA TYR A 37 5.26 -27.28 -6.17
C TYR A 37 5.53 -28.59 -5.39
N GLY A 38 4.58 -29.10 -4.59
CA GLY A 38 4.74 -30.33 -3.79
C GLY A 38 5.52 -30.15 -2.47
N LYS A 39 5.55 -31.19 -1.62
CA LYS A 39 6.16 -31.15 -0.28
C LYS A 39 7.69 -30.97 -0.36
N GLY A 40 8.19 -29.80 0.03
CA GLY A 40 9.59 -29.52 0.30
C GLY A 40 9.82 -28.94 1.70
N THR A 41 11.00 -29.18 2.28
CA THR A 41 11.39 -28.71 3.62
C THR A 41 11.41 -27.18 3.71
N SER A 42 10.71 -26.60 4.69
CA SER A 42 10.58 -25.16 4.91
C SER A 42 11.74 -24.58 5.73
N LYS A 43 12.32 -23.47 5.26
CA LYS A 43 13.09 -22.53 6.08
C LYS A 43 12.50 -21.13 5.92
N VAL A 44 12.41 -20.34 6.99
CA VAL A 44 11.82 -18.98 6.99
C VAL A 44 12.46 -18.04 5.94
N SER A 45 13.77 -18.16 5.70
CA SER A 45 14.45 -17.39 4.65
C SER A 45 13.98 -17.73 3.23
N GLN A 46 13.50 -18.97 3.01
CA GLN A 46 12.91 -19.40 1.74
C GLN A 46 11.48 -18.87 1.57
N ASP A 47 10.76 -18.64 2.67
CA ASP A 47 9.38 -18.15 2.68
C ASP A 47 9.30 -16.68 2.23
N ARG A 48 10.10 -15.80 2.87
CA ARG A 48 10.23 -14.39 2.43
C ARG A 48 10.69 -14.29 0.97
N GLY A 49 11.68 -15.11 0.58
CA GLY A 49 12.17 -15.15 -0.80
C GLY A 49 11.10 -15.57 -1.82
N LEU A 50 10.24 -16.51 -1.45
CA LEU A 50 9.12 -16.94 -2.29
C LEU A 50 8.06 -15.84 -2.43
N ILE A 51 7.63 -15.21 -1.34
CA ILE A 51 6.64 -14.12 -1.37
C ILE A 51 7.12 -12.97 -2.26
N ARG A 52 8.38 -12.56 -2.08
CA ARG A 52 9.01 -11.54 -2.93
C ARG A 52 9.01 -11.93 -4.40
N TYR A 53 9.37 -13.17 -4.71
CA TYR A 53 9.32 -13.69 -6.08
C TYR A 53 7.90 -13.61 -6.67
N LEU A 54 6.89 -14.05 -5.93
CA LEU A 54 5.48 -14.03 -6.37
C LEU A 54 5.02 -12.60 -6.66
N MET A 55 5.28 -11.64 -5.75
CA MET A 55 4.90 -10.23 -5.93
C MET A 55 5.57 -9.62 -7.17
N ARG A 56 6.89 -9.81 -7.31
CA ARG A 56 7.68 -9.29 -8.43
C ARG A 56 7.19 -9.80 -9.79
N HIS A 57 6.74 -11.06 -9.84
CA HIS A 57 6.23 -11.70 -11.05
C HIS A 57 4.71 -11.57 -11.22
N ARG A 58 4.04 -10.83 -10.32
CA ARG A 58 2.57 -10.66 -10.32
C ARG A 58 1.81 -11.98 -10.27
N HIS A 59 2.33 -12.96 -9.54
CA HIS A 59 1.60 -14.18 -9.20
C HIS A 59 0.67 -13.87 -8.03
N THR A 60 -0.52 -13.37 -8.32
CA THR A 60 -1.41 -12.76 -7.32
C THR A 60 -2.27 -13.74 -6.54
N THR A 61 -2.62 -14.89 -7.13
CA THR A 61 -3.59 -15.83 -6.52
C THR A 61 -3.19 -16.37 -5.14
N PRO A 62 -1.89 -16.58 -4.78
CA PRO A 62 -1.55 -16.96 -3.41
C PRO A 62 -1.83 -15.85 -2.38
N PHE A 63 -1.80 -14.57 -2.79
CA PHE A 63 -2.15 -13.45 -1.91
C PHE A 63 -3.66 -13.38 -1.64
N GLU A 64 -4.50 -13.90 -2.55
CA GLU A 64 -5.96 -13.95 -2.36
C GLU A 64 -6.37 -14.93 -1.25
N MET A 65 -5.46 -15.76 -0.74
CA MET A 65 -5.70 -16.71 0.36
C MET A 65 -5.58 -16.06 1.76
N VAL A 66 -5.22 -14.78 1.82
CA VAL A 66 -5.21 -13.99 3.06
C VAL A 66 -6.39 -13.03 3.02
N GLU A 67 -7.23 -13.04 4.04
CA GLU A 67 -8.47 -12.25 4.09
C GLU A 67 -8.47 -11.31 5.30
N PHE A 68 -9.03 -10.12 5.11
CA PHE A 68 -9.20 -9.11 6.15
C PHE A 68 -10.66 -8.70 6.24
N LYS A 69 -11.17 -8.56 7.47
CA LYS A 69 -12.50 -8.03 7.76
C LYS A 69 -12.37 -6.83 8.67
N PHE A 70 -12.84 -5.70 8.21
CA PHE A 70 -12.78 -4.44 8.94
C PHE A 70 -14.18 -3.97 9.33
N HIS A 71 -14.28 -3.32 10.48
CA HIS A 71 -15.40 -2.47 10.87
C HIS A 71 -14.92 -1.03 10.75
N CYS A 72 -15.55 -0.27 9.87
CA CYS A 72 -15.15 1.10 9.59
C CYS A 72 -16.30 2.04 9.87
N LYS A 73 -15.95 3.24 10.34
CA LYS A 73 -16.86 4.36 10.46
C LYS A 73 -16.30 5.54 9.68
N MET A 74 -17.02 6.01 8.66
CA MET A 74 -16.54 7.07 7.77
C MET A 74 -17.67 7.99 7.29
N PRO A 75 -17.36 9.19 6.77
CA PRO A 75 -18.36 10.01 6.11
C PRO A 75 -18.88 9.36 4.82
N ILE A 76 -20.15 9.59 4.47
CA ILE A 76 -20.78 9.03 3.27
C ILE A 76 -19.98 9.38 1.99
N PHE A 77 -19.42 10.60 1.88
CA PHE A 77 -18.61 10.96 0.70
C PHE A 77 -17.32 10.14 0.57
N VAL A 78 -16.76 9.64 1.68
CA VAL A 78 -15.62 8.70 1.70
C VAL A 78 -16.10 7.31 1.29
N ALA A 79 -17.21 6.83 1.90
CA ALA A 79 -17.81 5.53 1.57
C ALA A 79 -18.11 5.40 0.07
N ARG A 80 -18.60 6.46 -0.58
CA ARG A 80 -18.88 6.49 -2.03
C ARG A 80 -17.65 6.33 -2.93
N GLN A 81 -16.46 6.72 -2.47
CA GLN A 81 -15.20 6.46 -3.19
C GLN A 81 -14.71 5.04 -2.94
N TRP A 82 -14.92 4.56 -1.72
CA TRP A 82 -14.47 3.25 -1.28
C TRP A 82 -15.29 2.11 -1.90
N VAL A 83 -16.62 2.23 -2.01
CA VAL A 83 -17.50 1.22 -2.62
C VAL A 83 -17.21 0.93 -4.10
N ARG A 84 -16.38 1.76 -4.75
CA ARG A 84 -15.90 1.52 -6.13
C ARG A 84 -14.96 0.32 -6.25
N HIS A 85 -14.43 -0.18 -5.13
CA HIS A 85 -13.60 -1.37 -5.03
C HIS A 85 -14.46 -2.62 -4.93
N ARG A 86 -14.89 -3.10 -6.11
CA ARG A 86 -15.97 -4.09 -6.30
C ARG A 86 -15.64 -5.53 -5.89
N THR A 87 -14.38 -5.84 -5.63
CA THR A 87 -13.94 -7.18 -5.23
C THR A 87 -14.21 -7.48 -3.76
N ALA A 88 -14.52 -6.46 -2.96
CA ALA A 88 -14.86 -6.60 -1.55
C ALA A 88 -16.32 -6.99 -1.29
N ASN A 89 -16.57 -7.58 -0.13
CA ASN A 89 -17.90 -7.77 0.42
C ASN A 89 -18.21 -6.68 1.45
N ILE A 90 -19.40 -6.08 1.36
CA ILE A 90 -19.78 -4.90 2.17
C ILE A 90 -21.15 -5.11 2.80
N ASN A 91 -21.29 -4.73 4.07
CA ASN A 91 -22.58 -4.59 4.73
C ASN A 91 -22.61 -3.26 5.51
N GLU A 92 -23.46 -2.34 5.08
CA GLU A 92 -23.51 -0.96 5.56
C GLU A 92 -24.74 -0.70 6.45
N TYR A 93 -24.56 0.16 7.45
CA TYR A 93 -25.64 0.69 8.27
C TYR A 93 -26.70 1.37 7.40
N SER A 94 -27.91 0.82 7.42
CA SER A 94 -28.99 1.30 6.57
C SER A 94 -29.89 2.30 7.29
N LEU A 95 -29.88 3.53 6.80
CA LEU A 95 -30.84 4.58 7.17
C LEU A 95 -32.27 4.32 6.66
N ARG A 96 -32.56 3.15 6.06
CA ARG A 96 -33.94 2.71 5.73
C ARG A 96 -34.60 2.09 6.95
N TYR A 97 -33.81 1.31 7.69
CA TYR A 97 -34.29 0.53 8.82
C TYR A 97 -34.02 1.24 10.14
N SER A 98 -32.94 2.02 10.21
CA SER A 98 -32.46 2.65 11.42
C SER A 98 -32.45 4.17 11.31
N GLU A 99 -32.42 4.84 12.45
CA GLU A 99 -32.34 6.31 12.52
C GLU A 99 -30.92 6.79 12.27
N ALA A 100 -30.80 7.99 11.70
CA ALA A 100 -29.51 8.64 11.55
C ALA A 100 -28.97 9.05 12.93
N ARG A 101 -27.66 8.94 13.10
CA ARG A 101 -26.96 9.42 14.29
C ARG A 101 -26.47 10.84 14.01
N ASP A 102 -26.56 11.73 14.99
CA ASP A 102 -26.03 13.09 14.90
C ASP A 102 -24.50 13.10 14.96
N GLU A 103 -23.88 12.57 13.90
CA GLU A 103 -22.45 12.39 13.79
C GLU A 103 -22.01 12.79 12.39
N PHE A 104 -21.48 14.01 12.28
CA PHE A 104 -21.01 14.59 11.04
C PHE A 104 -19.49 14.80 11.06
N TYR A 105 -18.86 14.73 9.90
CA TYR A 105 -17.47 15.12 9.72
C TYR A 105 -17.32 16.63 9.73
N TYR A 106 -16.40 17.11 10.55
CA TYR A 106 -15.90 18.48 10.54
C TYR A 106 -14.41 18.47 10.17
N PRO A 107 -14.01 19.21 9.13
CA PRO A 107 -12.60 19.24 8.72
C PRO A 107 -11.74 19.95 9.76
N ASP A 108 -10.55 19.39 9.98
CA ASP A 108 -9.48 20.05 10.70
C ASP A 108 -9.00 21.29 9.92
N PRO A 109 -8.79 22.47 10.56
CA PRO A 109 -8.26 23.66 9.91
C PRO A 109 -7.00 23.43 9.08
N GLU A 110 -6.10 22.54 9.50
CA GLU A 110 -4.86 22.21 8.76
C GLU A 110 -5.12 21.58 7.39
N HIS A 111 -6.32 21.04 7.22
CA HIS A 111 -6.79 20.31 6.05
C HIS A 111 -7.72 21.14 5.17
N ILE A 112 -8.01 22.39 5.57
CA ILE A 112 -8.72 23.36 4.73
C ILE A 112 -7.69 24.11 3.89
N GLN A 113 -7.59 23.73 2.63
CA GLN A 113 -6.61 24.24 1.67
C GLN A 113 -7.30 24.59 0.35
N PHE A 114 -6.65 25.38 -0.50
CA PHE A 114 -7.19 25.69 -1.83
C PHE A 114 -7.12 24.48 -2.76
N GLN A 115 -7.86 24.55 -3.87
CA GLN A 115 -7.83 23.53 -4.92
C GLN A 115 -6.43 23.47 -5.55
N SER A 116 -5.87 22.28 -5.69
CA SER A 116 -4.61 22.12 -6.42
C SER A 116 -4.79 22.34 -7.92
N SER A 117 -3.89 23.13 -8.51
CA SER A 117 -3.84 23.41 -9.96
C SER A 117 -3.33 22.23 -10.77
N LEU A 118 -2.45 21.40 -10.17
CA LEU A 118 -1.86 20.21 -10.80
C LEU A 118 -2.71 18.97 -10.56
N ASN A 119 -3.24 18.83 -9.34
CA ASN A 119 -4.08 17.70 -8.97
C ASN A 119 -5.52 18.17 -8.75
N LYS A 120 -6.39 17.95 -9.74
CA LYS A 120 -7.82 18.32 -9.67
C LYS A 120 -8.61 17.56 -8.59
N GLN A 121 -8.04 16.51 -7.98
CA GLN A 121 -8.63 15.76 -6.87
C GLN A 121 -8.01 16.11 -5.51
N GLY A 122 -6.97 16.95 -5.51
CA GLY A 122 -6.22 17.30 -4.31
C GLY A 122 -6.32 18.77 -3.96
N ARG A 123 -5.74 19.09 -2.81
CA ARG A 123 -5.70 20.42 -2.24
C ARG A 123 -4.25 20.85 -2.02
N THR A 124 -3.98 22.14 -2.16
CA THR A 124 -2.66 22.75 -1.95
C THR A 124 -2.81 24.21 -1.57
N GLY A 125 -1.76 24.78 -0.99
CA GLY A 125 -1.73 26.18 -0.61
C GLY A 125 -2.50 26.50 0.66
N GLU A 126 -2.23 27.67 1.21
CA GLU A 126 -2.74 28.13 2.49
C GLU A 126 -4.02 28.94 2.30
N VAL A 127 -5.04 28.63 3.10
CA VAL A 127 -6.31 29.38 3.15
C VAL A 127 -6.25 30.35 4.34
N PRO A 128 -6.65 31.62 4.19
CA PRO A 128 -6.70 32.56 5.30
C PRO A 128 -7.58 32.05 6.45
N GLU A 129 -7.18 32.30 7.70
CA GLU A 129 -7.89 31.80 8.88
C GLU A 129 -9.37 32.21 8.94
N GLU A 130 -9.70 33.43 8.52
CA GLU A 130 -11.10 33.89 8.41
C GLU A 130 -11.93 33.00 7.47
N LEU A 131 -11.35 32.55 6.35
CA LEU A 131 -12.03 31.67 5.41
C LEU A 131 -12.09 30.24 5.93
N LYS A 132 -11.04 29.74 6.62
CA LYS A 132 -11.09 28.43 7.29
C LYS A 132 -12.21 28.38 8.32
N LYS A 133 -12.31 29.42 9.16
CA LYS A 133 -13.38 29.55 10.16
C LYS A 133 -14.75 29.55 9.49
N LYS A 134 -14.93 30.33 8.42
CA LYS A 134 -16.17 30.35 7.63
C LYS A 134 -16.55 28.97 7.10
N VAL A 135 -15.58 28.18 6.60
CA VAL A 135 -15.82 26.79 6.16
C VAL A 135 -16.31 25.94 7.32
N GLN A 136 -15.65 25.99 8.48
CA GLN A 136 -16.05 25.22 9.66
C GLN A 136 -17.45 25.61 10.16
N ASP A 137 -17.76 26.90 10.18
CA ASP A 137 -19.06 27.41 10.61
C ASP A 137 -20.17 26.91 9.68
N TYR A 138 -19.97 26.94 8.35
CA TYR A 138 -20.94 26.38 7.41
C TYR A 138 -21.10 24.86 7.52
N PHE A 139 -20.02 24.11 7.74
CA PHE A 139 -20.11 22.67 7.98
C PHE A 139 -20.96 22.38 9.24
N LYS A 140 -20.80 23.16 10.32
CA LYS A 140 -21.61 23.02 11.54
C LYS A 140 -23.06 23.43 11.30
N GLU A 141 -23.29 24.58 10.68
CA GLU A 141 -24.61 25.12 10.38
C GLU A 141 -25.45 24.13 9.57
N ILE A 142 -24.92 23.62 8.45
CA ILE A 142 -25.67 22.70 7.58
C ILE A 142 -25.92 21.35 8.27
N SER A 143 -24.94 20.85 9.03
CA SER A 143 -25.08 19.58 9.76
C SER A 143 -26.18 19.69 10.81
N HIS A 144 -26.16 20.75 11.63
CA HIS A 144 -27.18 20.99 12.66
C HIS A 144 -28.56 21.17 12.04
N ARG A 145 -28.70 22.08 11.06
CA ARG A 145 -30.00 22.40 10.47
C ARG A 145 -30.61 21.21 9.74
N SER A 146 -29.80 20.45 9.00
CA SER A 146 -30.30 19.25 8.30
C SER A 146 -30.72 18.15 9.27
N PHE A 147 -30.02 18.00 10.41
CA PHE A 147 -30.39 17.02 11.43
C PHE A 147 -31.66 17.42 12.20
N GLU A 148 -31.86 18.70 12.51
CA GLU A 148 -33.12 19.23 13.05
C GLU A 148 -34.30 18.90 12.13
N ILE A 149 -34.19 19.25 10.84
CA ILE A 149 -35.23 18.98 9.83
C ILE A 149 -35.50 17.48 9.72
N TYR A 150 -34.44 16.66 9.68
CA TYR A 150 -34.58 15.20 9.67
C TYR A 150 -35.34 14.69 10.90
N SER A 151 -35.01 15.20 12.09
CA SER A 151 -35.63 14.79 13.35
C SER A 151 -37.10 15.18 13.39
N GLU A 152 -37.46 16.41 12.99
CA GLU A 152 -38.85 16.86 12.87
C GLU A 152 -39.66 15.96 11.92
N LEU A 153 -39.11 15.62 10.75
CA LEU A 153 -39.76 14.73 9.79
C LEU A 153 -39.93 13.30 10.34
N ASN A 154 -38.91 12.78 11.02
CA ASN A 154 -38.94 11.44 11.62
C ASN A 154 -39.97 11.36 12.77
N GLU A 155 -40.02 12.38 13.63
CA GLU A 155 -41.02 12.51 14.71
C GLU A 155 -42.45 12.64 14.16
N ALA A 156 -42.62 13.33 13.03
CA ALA A 156 -43.89 13.42 12.32
C ALA A 156 -44.32 12.12 11.61
N GLY A 157 -43.52 11.05 11.67
CA GLY A 157 -43.83 9.74 11.08
C GLY A 157 -43.58 9.65 9.58
N VAL A 158 -42.82 10.57 8.99
CA VAL A 158 -42.40 10.46 7.58
C VAL A 158 -41.52 9.22 7.42
N ALA A 159 -41.71 8.47 6.32
CA ALA A 159 -40.94 7.28 6.05
C ALA A 159 -39.42 7.58 6.09
N ARG A 160 -38.69 6.85 6.93
CA ARG A 160 -37.23 7.01 7.14
C ARG A 160 -36.45 7.05 5.84
N GLU A 161 -36.89 6.29 4.84
CA GLU A 161 -36.21 6.24 3.56
C GLU A 161 -36.29 7.48 2.70
N LEU A 162 -37.32 8.28 2.92
CA LEU A 162 -37.47 9.60 2.32
C LEU A 162 -36.84 10.68 3.22
N ALA A 163 -37.12 10.65 4.52
CA ALA A 163 -36.67 11.67 5.47
C ALA A 163 -35.15 11.87 5.44
N ARG A 164 -34.37 10.78 5.38
CA ARG A 164 -32.90 10.85 5.33
C ARG A 164 -32.33 11.62 4.14
N ALA A 165 -33.11 11.83 3.07
CA ALA A 165 -32.60 12.45 1.83
C ALA A 165 -32.20 13.92 2.02
N VAL A 166 -32.63 14.56 3.11
CA VAL A 166 -32.21 15.92 3.49
C VAL A 166 -30.83 15.96 4.15
N LEU A 167 -30.29 14.82 4.58
CA LEU A 167 -29.03 14.74 5.30
C LEU A 167 -27.83 14.89 4.33
N PRO A 168 -26.82 15.72 4.68
CA PRO A 168 -25.66 15.94 3.84
C PRO A 168 -24.70 14.75 3.82
N VAL A 169 -23.87 14.68 2.78
CA VAL A 169 -22.92 13.58 2.56
C VAL A 169 -21.74 13.54 3.54
N ASN A 170 -21.57 14.54 4.42
CA ASN A 170 -20.59 14.53 5.51
C ASN A 170 -21.10 13.81 6.76
N LEU A 171 -22.34 13.30 6.77
CA LEU A 171 -22.84 12.38 7.79
C LEU A 171 -21.99 11.11 7.83
N TYR A 172 -21.69 10.61 9.03
CA TYR A 172 -21.01 9.34 9.22
C TYR A 172 -21.95 8.14 8.96
N THR A 173 -21.39 7.13 8.31
CA THR A 173 -21.95 5.79 8.15
C THR A 173 -20.97 4.78 8.75
N GLU A 174 -21.43 3.55 8.93
CA GLU A 174 -20.60 2.43 9.39
C GLU A 174 -20.82 1.21 8.51
N TRP A 175 -19.78 0.43 8.31
CA TRP A 175 -19.92 -0.85 7.64
C TRP A 175 -18.97 -1.92 8.14
N TYR A 176 -19.28 -3.16 7.80
CA TYR A 176 -18.29 -4.20 7.68
C TYR A 176 -17.82 -4.29 6.23
N TRP A 177 -16.50 -4.34 6.04
CA TRP A 177 -15.85 -4.46 4.75
C TRP A 177 -14.84 -5.61 4.80
N LYS A 178 -15.03 -6.62 3.96
CA LYS A 178 -14.18 -7.80 3.88
C LYS A 178 -13.53 -7.90 2.50
N ASN A 179 -12.23 -8.14 2.44
CA ASN A 179 -11.50 -8.29 1.18
C ASN A 179 -10.23 -9.12 1.37
N ASP A 180 -9.77 -9.75 0.29
CA ASP A 180 -8.50 -10.46 0.28
C ASP A 180 -7.30 -9.50 0.19
N LEU A 181 -6.11 -9.98 0.53
CA LEU A 181 -4.89 -9.18 0.59
C LEU A 181 -4.48 -8.63 -0.78
N HIS A 182 -4.66 -9.37 -1.88
CA HIS A 182 -4.32 -8.86 -3.21
C HIS A 182 -5.15 -7.62 -3.53
N ASN A 183 -6.46 -7.70 -3.33
CA ASN A 183 -7.38 -6.61 -3.59
C ASN A 183 -7.28 -5.48 -2.55
N LEU A 184 -6.93 -5.78 -1.30
CA LEU A 184 -6.63 -4.77 -0.28
C LEU A 184 -5.35 -4.00 -0.60
N LEU A 185 -4.29 -4.66 -1.07
CA LEU A 185 -3.08 -3.98 -1.54
C LEU A 185 -3.36 -3.11 -2.78
N HIS A 186 -4.27 -3.53 -3.66
CA HIS A 186 -4.74 -2.67 -4.75
C HIS A 186 -5.49 -1.44 -4.23
N PHE A 187 -6.40 -1.61 -3.26
CA PHE A 187 -7.08 -0.51 -2.58
C PHE A 187 -6.08 0.47 -1.98
N ILE A 188 -5.12 -0.01 -1.19
CA ILE A 188 -4.10 0.81 -0.53
C ILE A 188 -3.29 1.58 -1.57
N GLY A 189 -2.85 0.92 -2.65
CA GLY A 189 -2.07 1.58 -3.70
C GLY A 189 -2.80 2.73 -4.38
N LEU A 190 -4.11 2.62 -4.57
CA LEU A 190 -4.92 3.68 -5.16
C LEU A 190 -5.37 4.74 -4.16
N ARG A 191 -5.47 4.40 -2.88
CA ARG A 191 -6.10 5.25 -1.86
C ARG A 191 -5.12 5.88 -0.88
N SER A 192 -3.90 5.38 -0.74
CA SER A 192 -2.80 6.06 -0.06
C SER A 192 -2.01 7.00 -0.98
N ASP A 193 -2.29 6.98 -2.29
CA ASP A 193 -1.66 7.89 -3.26
C ASP A 193 -1.99 9.36 -2.96
N SER A 194 -1.01 10.25 -3.15
CA SER A 194 -1.16 11.69 -2.90
C SER A 194 -2.24 12.35 -3.78
N HIS A 195 -2.60 11.72 -4.90
CA HIS A 195 -3.69 12.16 -5.77
C HIS A 195 -5.08 11.85 -5.22
N ALA A 196 -5.20 10.86 -4.34
CA ALA A 196 -6.46 10.56 -3.68
C ALA A 196 -6.83 11.67 -2.69
N GLN A 197 -8.13 11.89 -2.53
CA GLN A 197 -8.67 12.82 -1.55
C GLN A 197 -8.15 12.45 -0.15
N TYR A 198 -7.65 13.43 0.59
CA TYR A 198 -7.03 13.21 1.90
C TYR A 198 -7.86 12.32 2.81
N GLU A 199 -9.17 12.56 2.89
CA GLU A 199 -10.01 11.85 3.85
C GLU A 199 -10.01 10.34 3.63
N ILE A 200 -10.01 9.83 2.38
CA ILE A 200 -9.90 8.38 2.14
C ILE A 200 -8.49 7.84 2.36
N ARG A 201 -7.45 8.68 2.21
CA ARG A 201 -6.06 8.29 2.51
C ARG A 201 -5.89 7.92 3.98
N VAL A 202 -6.48 8.69 4.88
CA VAL A 202 -6.44 8.41 6.34
C VAL A 202 -6.95 7.00 6.66
N TYR A 203 -8.03 6.55 6.01
CA TYR A 203 -8.55 5.19 6.19
C TYR A 203 -7.65 4.14 5.53
N SER A 204 -7.12 4.44 4.34
CA SER A 204 -6.20 3.55 3.62
C SER A 204 -4.92 3.30 4.42
N ASP A 205 -4.35 4.35 5.00
CA ASP A 205 -3.13 4.28 5.80
C ASP A 205 -3.37 3.52 7.12
N ALA A 206 -4.53 3.70 7.76
CA ALA A 206 -4.92 2.89 8.92
C ALA A 206 -5.05 1.39 8.57
N MET A 207 -5.55 1.06 7.37
CA MET A 207 -5.61 -0.32 6.91
C MET A 207 -4.22 -0.91 6.59
N ALA A 208 -3.31 -0.08 6.07
CA ALA A 208 -1.93 -0.49 5.81
C ALA A 208 -1.23 -0.97 7.09
N GLU A 209 -1.48 -0.34 8.24
CA GLU A 209 -0.94 -0.80 9.53
C GLU A 209 -1.43 -2.21 9.89
N SER A 210 -2.69 -2.54 9.60
CA SER A 210 -3.23 -3.89 9.80
C SER A 210 -2.57 -4.91 8.85
N VAL A 211 -2.35 -4.54 7.58
CA VAL A 211 -1.66 -5.40 6.61
C VAL A 211 -0.22 -5.66 7.03
N LYS A 212 0.50 -4.62 7.45
CA LYS A 212 1.89 -4.71 7.94
C LYS A 212 2.00 -5.63 9.15
N ALA A 213 1.00 -5.64 10.03
CA ALA A 213 0.98 -6.52 11.20
C ALA A 213 0.69 -7.99 10.83
N VAL A 214 -0.26 -8.24 9.92
CA VAL A 214 -0.72 -9.61 9.57
C VAL A 214 0.18 -10.31 8.54
N ALA A 215 0.69 -9.58 7.55
CA ALA A 215 1.51 -10.11 6.46
C ALA A 215 2.73 -9.21 6.18
N PRO A 216 3.69 -9.11 7.13
CA PRO A 216 4.83 -8.20 7.03
C PRO A 216 5.73 -8.45 5.80
N PHE A 217 5.95 -9.69 5.37
CA PHE A 217 6.78 -9.97 4.19
C PHE A 217 6.06 -9.63 2.88
N ALA A 218 4.75 -9.86 2.81
CA ALA A 218 3.93 -9.41 1.69
C ALA A 218 3.88 -7.88 1.62
N TRP A 219 3.75 -7.20 2.76
CA TRP A 219 3.81 -5.74 2.85
C TRP A 219 5.16 -5.20 2.39
N GLU A 220 6.27 -5.75 2.88
CA GLU A 220 7.61 -5.38 2.45
C GLU A 220 7.80 -5.56 0.94
N ALA A 221 7.42 -6.72 0.40
CA ALA A 221 7.49 -6.97 -1.03
C ALA A 221 6.62 -5.99 -1.85
N TYR A 222 5.44 -5.65 -1.35
CA TYR A 222 4.57 -4.67 -1.99
C TYR A 222 5.21 -3.28 -2.04
N GLN A 223 5.80 -2.83 -0.93
CA GLN A 223 6.53 -1.56 -0.88
C GLN A 223 7.67 -1.54 -1.90
N ASP A 224 8.52 -2.55 -1.91
CA ASP A 224 9.68 -2.60 -2.79
C ASP A 224 9.32 -2.64 -4.28
N TYR A 225 8.36 -3.49 -4.67
CA TYR A 225 8.10 -3.78 -6.09
C TYR A 225 6.95 -2.99 -6.71
N VAL A 226 5.99 -2.55 -5.90
CA VAL A 226 4.78 -1.89 -6.39
C VAL A 226 4.79 -0.41 -6.08
N VAL A 227 5.18 -0.01 -4.87
CA VAL A 227 5.17 1.40 -4.43
C VAL A 227 6.46 2.11 -4.85
N SER A 228 7.62 1.58 -4.47
CA SER A 228 8.93 2.17 -4.73
C SER A 228 9.53 1.72 -6.08
N GLY A 229 8.97 0.67 -6.70
CA GLY A 229 9.42 0.16 -7.99
C GLY A 229 9.02 1.06 -9.17
N LEU A 230 9.93 1.23 -10.13
CA LEU A 230 9.65 1.94 -11.38
C LEU A 230 9.03 1.01 -12.43
N ARG A 231 7.97 1.49 -13.09
CA ARG A 231 7.40 0.87 -14.28
C ARG A 231 7.66 1.76 -15.48
N PHE A 232 8.37 1.24 -16.46
CA PHE A 232 8.59 1.92 -17.73
C PHE A 232 7.56 1.47 -18.76
N SER A 233 6.94 2.43 -19.44
CA SER A 233 6.28 2.21 -20.71
C SER A 233 7.30 1.81 -21.77
N ARG A 234 6.80 1.28 -22.90
CA ARG A 234 7.65 0.93 -24.05
C ARG A 234 8.50 2.11 -24.54
N ILE A 235 7.94 3.33 -24.51
CA ILE A 235 8.62 4.53 -25.00
C ILE A 235 9.75 4.91 -24.04
N GLU A 236 9.46 4.97 -22.74
CA GLU A 236 10.47 5.27 -21.71
C GLU A 236 11.60 4.22 -21.74
N GLN A 237 11.25 2.94 -21.87
CA GLN A 237 12.24 1.86 -22.01
C GLN A 237 13.10 2.07 -23.26
N SER A 238 12.51 2.37 -24.42
CA SER A 238 13.28 2.62 -25.65
C SER A 238 14.23 3.80 -25.54
N LEU A 239 13.84 4.87 -24.85
CA LEU A 239 14.70 6.03 -24.62
C LEU A 239 15.86 5.67 -23.70
N LEU A 240 15.60 4.92 -22.63
CA LEU A 240 16.65 4.42 -21.75
C LEU A 240 17.65 3.55 -22.51
N GLU A 241 17.16 2.58 -23.30
CA GLU A 241 18.00 1.67 -24.09
C GLU A 241 18.90 2.39 -25.11
N GLN A 242 18.40 3.44 -25.77
CA GLN A 242 19.17 4.18 -26.78
C GLN A 242 20.26 5.06 -26.17
N ASN A 243 20.04 5.55 -24.95
CA ASN A 243 20.90 6.55 -24.33
C ASN A 243 21.80 5.99 -23.23
N LEU A 244 21.65 4.71 -22.86
CA LEU A 244 22.47 4.08 -21.81
C LEU A 244 23.83 3.63 -22.40
N PRO A 245 24.96 4.26 -22.01
CA PRO A 245 26.26 3.90 -22.58
C PRO A 245 26.69 2.49 -22.15
N ALA A 246 27.31 1.73 -23.06
CA ALA A 246 27.75 0.36 -22.79
C ALA A 246 28.69 0.27 -21.56
N ARG A 247 29.56 1.27 -21.38
CA ARG A 247 30.45 1.36 -20.22
C ARG A 247 29.68 1.41 -18.89
N VAL A 248 28.58 2.17 -18.82
CA VAL A 248 27.76 2.25 -17.61
C VAL A 248 27.12 0.89 -17.31
N ILE A 249 26.68 0.17 -18.34
CA ILE A 249 26.15 -1.18 -18.17
C ILE A 249 27.24 -2.12 -17.64
N GLU A 250 28.46 -2.03 -18.15
CA GLU A 250 29.61 -2.81 -17.68
C GLU A 250 29.93 -2.53 -16.21
N ASP A 251 30.01 -1.25 -15.83
CA ASP A 251 30.27 -0.83 -14.45
C ASP A 251 29.21 -1.39 -13.49
N ILE A 252 27.91 -1.34 -13.87
CA ILE A 252 26.83 -1.89 -13.04
C ILE A 252 26.90 -3.43 -13.00
N LEU A 253 27.20 -4.09 -14.11
CA LEU A 253 27.35 -5.55 -14.14
C LEU A 253 28.48 -6.02 -13.22
N GLU A 254 29.56 -5.23 -13.15
CA GLU A 254 30.70 -5.45 -12.28
C GLU A 254 30.28 -5.33 -10.80
N ASP A 255 29.60 -4.25 -10.43
CA ASP A 255 29.04 -4.06 -9.08
C ASP A 255 28.09 -5.21 -8.68
N LEU A 256 27.25 -5.69 -9.61
CA LEU A 256 26.38 -6.83 -9.37
C LEU A 256 27.16 -8.12 -9.10
N ALA A 257 28.30 -8.33 -9.77
CA ALA A 257 29.16 -9.48 -9.51
C ALA A 257 29.72 -9.43 -8.08
N TYR A 258 30.17 -8.26 -7.62
CA TYR A 258 30.58 -8.05 -6.22
C TYR A 258 29.44 -8.33 -5.24
N GLN A 259 28.28 -7.69 -5.43
CA GLN A 259 27.14 -7.83 -4.50
C GLN A 259 26.63 -9.26 -4.41
N ILE A 260 26.52 -9.97 -5.54
CA ILE A 260 26.11 -11.40 -5.54
C ILE A 260 27.15 -12.24 -4.80
N THR A 261 28.44 -11.98 -5.02
CA THR A 261 29.55 -12.68 -4.35
C THR A 261 29.52 -12.46 -2.83
N ALA A 262 29.42 -11.21 -2.40
CA ALA A 262 29.28 -10.82 -0.99
C ALA A 262 28.08 -11.48 -0.33
N THR A 263 26.93 -11.46 -1.00
CA THR A 263 25.71 -12.09 -0.50
C THR A 263 25.85 -13.61 -0.36
N LEU A 264 26.43 -14.27 -1.37
CA LEU A 264 26.66 -15.72 -1.33
C LEU A 264 27.69 -16.12 -0.26
N HIS A 265 28.74 -15.33 -0.08
CA HIS A 265 29.73 -15.53 0.98
C HIS A 265 29.11 -15.32 2.37
N LYS A 266 28.30 -14.28 2.58
CA LYS A 266 27.57 -14.07 3.84
C LYS A 266 26.68 -15.25 4.20
N ASN A 267 26.00 -15.85 3.21
CA ASN A 267 25.15 -17.02 3.42
C ASN A 267 25.93 -18.33 3.63
N LYS A 268 27.09 -18.47 2.97
CA LYS A 268 27.99 -19.62 3.10
C LYS A 268 29.44 -19.13 2.94
N PRO A 269 30.14 -18.87 4.06
CA PRO A 269 31.49 -18.35 4.03
C PRO A 269 32.44 -19.24 3.22
N ARG A 270 33.39 -18.60 2.53
CA ARG A 270 34.43 -19.21 1.71
C ARG A 270 35.78 -18.64 2.11
N ASP A 271 36.85 -19.37 1.84
CA ASP A 271 38.22 -18.87 1.95
C ASP A 271 38.52 -17.82 0.86
N GLU A 272 39.62 -17.07 1.03
CA GLU A 272 40.03 -16.01 0.10
C GLU A 272 40.22 -16.51 -1.34
N ASN A 273 40.86 -17.68 -1.50
CA ASN A 273 41.03 -18.30 -2.82
C ASN A 273 39.69 -18.69 -3.46
N GLY A 274 38.69 -19.08 -2.65
CA GLY A 274 37.35 -19.40 -3.11
C GLY A 274 36.48 -18.16 -3.41
N LEU A 275 36.83 -16.99 -2.87
CA LEU A 275 36.09 -15.74 -3.07
C LEU A 275 36.30 -15.16 -4.47
N TYR A 276 37.55 -15.00 -4.91
CA TYR A 276 37.83 -14.48 -6.25
C TYR A 276 37.26 -15.39 -7.35
N SER A 277 37.41 -16.72 -7.19
CA SER A 277 36.80 -17.69 -8.11
C SER A 277 35.27 -17.61 -8.14
N LEU A 278 34.63 -17.35 -7.00
CA LEU A 278 33.18 -17.15 -6.96
C LEU A 278 32.76 -15.89 -7.72
N TYR A 279 33.50 -14.80 -7.53
CA TYR A 279 33.29 -13.52 -8.20
C TYR A 279 33.40 -13.64 -9.72
N GLN A 280 34.45 -14.30 -10.22
CA GLN A 280 34.58 -14.63 -11.64
C GLN A 280 33.39 -15.47 -12.15
N LYS A 281 32.91 -16.44 -11.36
CA LYS A 281 31.69 -17.22 -11.70
C LYS A 281 30.42 -16.36 -11.73
N GLN A 282 30.39 -15.24 -11.00
CA GLN A 282 29.30 -14.26 -11.09
C GLN A 282 29.54 -13.25 -12.22
N GLY A 283 30.55 -13.45 -13.07
CA GLY A 283 30.84 -12.66 -14.26
C GLY A 283 31.60 -11.37 -14.01
N GLY A 284 32.29 -11.25 -12.88
CA GLY A 284 33.21 -10.15 -12.62
C GLY A 284 34.46 -10.24 -13.49
N SER A 285 35.01 -9.08 -13.84
CA SER A 285 36.10 -8.92 -14.81
C SER A 285 37.35 -8.24 -14.26
N ASP A 286 37.32 -7.75 -13.01
CA ASP A 286 38.47 -7.12 -12.37
C ASP A 286 39.62 -8.10 -12.14
N SER A 287 40.83 -7.53 -12.12
CA SER A 287 42.03 -8.25 -11.71
C SER A 287 41.89 -8.72 -10.25
N GLU A 288 42.67 -9.73 -9.86
CA GLU A 288 42.61 -10.22 -8.46
C GLU A 288 43.01 -9.13 -7.46
N ASP A 289 43.95 -8.25 -7.83
CA ASP A 289 44.39 -7.13 -6.98
C ASP A 289 43.30 -6.07 -6.84
N ASP A 290 42.65 -5.68 -7.94
CA ASP A 290 41.53 -4.73 -7.91
C ASP A 290 40.34 -5.29 -7.13
N PHE A 291 40.05 -6.59 -7.31
CA PHE A 291 39.04 -7.31 -6.53
C PHE A 291 39.31 -7.24 -5.04
N LYS A 292 40.54 -7.56 -4.61
CA LYS A 292 40.92 -7.50 -3.19
C LYS A 292 40.78 -6.09 -2.65
N LEU A 293 41.27 -5.09 -3.39
CA LEU A 293 41.19 -3.68 -2.97
C LEU A 293 39.74 -3.24 -2.73
N LYS A 294 38.83 -3.58 -3.64
CA LYS A 294 37.40 -3.25 -3.51
C LYS A 294 36.68 -4.11 -2.49
N TRP A 295 37.07 -5.37 -2.34
CA TRP A 295 36.50 -6.27 -1.35
C TRP A 295 36.85 -5.84 0.09
N ASP A 296 38.10 -5.47 0.31
CA ASP A 296 38.64 -5.08 1.61
C ASP A 296 38.20 -3.67 2.03
N SER A 297 37.66 -2.85 1.11
CA SER A 297 37.06 -1.55 1.46
C SER A 297 35.84 -1.70 2.38
N GLY A 298 35.17 -2.85 2.35
CA GLY A 298 33.97 -3.13 3.14
C GLY A 298 32.71 -2.40 2.65
N GLU A 299 32.76 -1.75 1.49
CA GLU A 299 31.65 -0.94 0.94
C GLU A 299 30.62 -1.78 0.16
N ILE A 300 30.85 -3.10 -0.02
CA ILE A 300 29.97 -3.95 -0.82
C ILE A 300 28.72 -4.35 -0.04
N GLU A 301 27.58 -3.84 -0.49
CA GLU A 301 26.28 -4.19 0.08
C GLU A 301 25.81 -5.61 -0.31
N THR A 302 25.13 -6.29 0.61
CA THR A 302 24.48 -7.59 0.32
C THR A 302 23.02 -7.39 -0.04
N GLY A 303 22.50 -8.19 -0.97
CA GLY A 303 21.12 -8.10 -1.45
C GLY A 303 20.42 -9.46 -1.60
N ASN A 304 19.37 -9.50 -2.41
CA ASN A 304 18.72 -10.76 -2.78
C ASN A 304 19.37 -11.33 -4.06
N VAL A 305 20.08 -12.45 -3.93
CA VAL A 305 20.80 -13.09 -5.05
C VAL A 305 19.94 -13.31 -6.29
N ARG A 306 18.68 -13.72 -6.12
CA ARG A 306 17.78 -13.98 -7.24
C ARG A 306 17.43 -12.68 -7.99
N GLU A 307 17.14 -11.64 -7.23
CA GLU A 307 16.78 -10.33 -7.78
C GLU A 307 17.95 -9.68 -8.52
N LEU A 308 19.15 -9.75 -7.94
CA LEU A 308 20.38 -9.26 -8.53
C LEU A 308 20.71 -10.01 -9.83
N ARG A 309 20.54 -11.34 -9.86
CA ARG A 309 20.74 -12.15 -11.07
C ARG A 309 19.74 -11.83 -12.17
N GLU A 310 18.46 -11.70 -11.84
CA GLU A 310 17.44 -11.29 -12.82
C GLU A 310 17.69 -9.87 -13.34
N PHE A 311 18.21 -8.95 -12.51
CA PHE A 311 18.60 -7.62 -12.98
C PHE A 311 19.83 -7.66 -13.89
N LYS A 312 20.83 -8.48 -13.53
CA LYS A 312 21.98 -8.76 -14.39
C LYS A 312 21.55 -9.25 -15.77
N GLU A 313 20.63 -10.20 -15.86
CA GLU A 313 20.10 -10.70 -17.13
C GLU A 313 19.41 -9.59 -17.94
N LYS A 314 18.61 -8.73 -17.28
CA LYS A 314 18.00 -7.56 -17.94
C LYS A 314 19.06 -6.63 -18.52
N LEU A 315 20.10 -6.28 -17.75
CA LEU A 315 21.18 -5.41 -18.22
C LEU A 315 21.95 -6.02 -19.40
N ILE A 316 22.24 -7.32 -19.36
CA ILE A 316 22.88 -8.03 -20.48
C ILE A 316 22.03 -7.92 -21.74
N SER A 317 20.69 -8.03 -21.63
CA SER A 317 19.80 -7.88 -22.78
C SER A 317 19.78 -6.46 -23.37
N LEU A 318 20.24 -5.45 -22.63
CA LEU A 318 20.36 -4.07 -23.10
C LEU A 318 21.66 -3.80 -23.86
N LYS A 319 22.69 -4.65 -23.73
CA LYS A 319 23.88 -4.62 -24.58
C LYS A 319 23.50 -5.11 -25.98
N LYS A 320 23.18 -4.18 -26.88
CA LYS A 320 23.02 -4.44 -28.31
C LYS A 320 24.36 -4.39 -29.03
#